data_AF-A0A847ELP9-F1
#
_entry.id   AF-A0A847ELP9-F1
#
_cell.length_a   1.000
_cell.length_b   1.000
_cell.length_c   1.000
_cell.angle_alpha   90.00
_cell.angle_beta   90.00
_cell.angle_gamma   90.00
#
_symmetry.space_group_name_H-M   'P 1'
#
loop_
_entity.id
_entity.type
_entity.pdbx_description
1 polymer ?
#
loop_
_entity_poly.entity_id
_entity_poly.type
_entity_poly.pdbx_seq_one_letter_code
_entity_poly.pdbx_strand_id
1 'polypeptide(L)'
;MHSVLAATHAVRRSLEQYERALTSGRDRSRLAGPTGELAHVRELIRRIDIAEGLARGYLDLRWPATARGEQLHPLQPTTLETAINTWQTNAARALSSSPSLADLALVVRTQLDGAAFASAVGGAATHAGLLTHLEGVRMQRALTTFEGSSGDLLKTLTLLSGRDRTFQARLAETSAQLRMAYRAIANDGTSLASSDSMRERVDITRTLTAVQRTLVAGVDLAWRIHDAARDPSLRVRAQGAHRIAARSHQPRPSAGWVEAGDLVHN
;
A
#
# COMPACT_ATOMS: atom_id res chain seq x y z
N MET A 1 -18.06 13.96 -3.40
CA MET A 1 -18.85 13.29 -2.34
C MET A 1 -18.18 12.01 -1.84
N HIS A 2 -17.85 11.03 -2.68
CA HIS A 2 -17.00 9.89 -2.26
C HIS A 2 -15.65 10.30 -1.64
N SER A 3 -14.97 11.29 -2.25
CA SER A 3 -13.73 11.87 -1.70
C SER A 3 -13.92 12.58 -0.36
N VAL A 4 -15.06 13.25 -0.18
CA VAL A 4 -15.43 13.93 1.07
C VAL A 4 -15.69 12.89 2.16
N LEU A 5 -16.47 11.84 1.86
CA LEU A 5 -16.70 10.72 2.78
C LEU A 5 -15.38 10.05 3.21
N ALA A 6 -14.49 9.79 2.25
CA ALA A 6 -13.18 9.19 2.54
C ALA A 6 -12.30 10.11 3.40
N ALA A 7 -12.28 11.41 3.11
CA ALA A 7 -11.53 12.40 3.87
C ALA A 7 -12.10 12.56 5.29
N THR A 8 -13.42 12.70 5.44
CA THR A 8 -14.06 12.84 6.77
C THR A 8 -13.85 11.60 7.61
N HIS A 9 -13.98 10.40 7.03
CA HIS A 9 -13.71 9.16 7.75
C HIS A 9 -12.23 9.05 8.19
N ALA A 10 -11.28 9.41 7.32
CA ALA A 10 -9.86 9.39 7.66
C ALA A 10 -9.53 10.37 8.81
N VAL A 11 -10.09 11.59 8.77
CA VAL A 11 -9.91 12.58 9.85
C VAL A 11 -10.55 12.08 11.15
N ARG A 12 -11.75 11.49 11.09
CA ARG A 12 -12.39 10.86 12.25
C ARG A 12 -11.49 9.81 12.89
N ARG A 13 -10.96 8.86 12.11
CA ARG A 13 -10.07 7.81 12.60
C ARG A 13 -8.81 8.39 13.26
N SER A 14 -8.23 9.43 12.67
CA SER A 14 -7.10 10.14 13.25
C SER A 14 -7.45 10.80 14.60
N LEU A 15 -8.64 11.39 14.73
CA LEU A 15 -9.09 12.00 15.98
C LEU A 15 -9.44 10.97 17.05
N GLU A 16 -10.03 9.84 16.68
CA GLU A 16 -10.27 8.72 17.61
C GLU A 16 -8.95 8.15 18.14
N GLN A 17 -7.93 8.03 17.29
CA GLN A 17 -6.59 7.60 17.70
C GLN A 17 -5.94 8.63 18.64
N TYR A 18 -6.12 9.92 18.35
CA TYR A 18 -5.65 11.01 19.20
C TYR A 18 -6.37 11.05 20.56
N GLU A 19 -7.69 10.86 20.58
CA GLU A 19 -8.48 10.76 21.82
C GLU A 19 -7.99 9.60 22.69
N ARG A 20 -7.80 8.41 22.10
CA ARG A 20 -7.27 7.25 22.82
C ARG A 20 -5.90 7.55 23.44
N ALA A 21 -5.01 8.19 22.69
CA ALA A 21 -3.69 8.59 23.18
C ALA A 21 -3.74 9.65 24.30
N LEU A 22 -4.76 10.52 24.32
CA LEU A 22 -4.96 11.48 25.41
C LEU A 22 -5.49 10.81 26.69
N THR A 23 -6.29 9.74 26.54
CA THR A 23 -6.81 8.96 27.69
C THR A 23 -5.81 7.96 28.25
N SER A 24 -4.82 7.51 27.47
CA SER A 24 -3.76 6.62 27.95
C SER A 24 -2.59 7.41 28.54
N GLY A 25 -2.37 7.29 29.85
CA GLY A 25 -1.30 8.00 30.56
C GLY A 25 0.11 7.74 30.00
N ARG A 26 0.32 6.59 29.34
CA ARG A 26 1.60 6.17 28.74
C ARG A 26 1.87 6.78 27.36
N ASP A 27 0.84 7.03 26.55
CA ASP A 27 1.02 7.58 25.19
C ASP A 27 0.91 9.11 25.16
N ARG A 28 0.35 9.71 26.21
CA ARG A 28 0.26 11.17 26.36
C ARG A 28 1.62 11.88 26.26
N SER A 29 2.69 11.25 26.76
CA SER A 29 4.06 11.79 26.71
C SER A 29 4.70 11.76 25.31
N ARG A 30 4.09 11.06 24.35
CA ARG A 30 4.58 10.91 22.97
C ARG A 30 3.90 11.86 21.97
N LEU A 31 2.94 12.65 22.42
CA LEU A 31 2.20 13.59 21.56
C LEU A 31 3.02 14.87 21.36
N ALA A 32 3.37 15.16 20.10
CA ALA A 32 4.04 16.41 19.72
C ALA A 32 3.00 17.50 19.44
N GLY A 33 2.63 18.30 20.45
CA GLY A 33 1.77 19.47 20.26
C GLY A 33 0.99 19.89 21.52
N PRO A 34 0.28 21.03 21.47
CA PRO A 34 -0.59 21.46 22.55
C PRO A 34 -1.70 20.41 22.75
N THR A 35 -1.74 19.80 23.93
CA THR A 35 -2.80 18.87 24.33
C THR A 35 -4.12 19.62 24.43
N GLY A 36 -4.91 19.62 23.35
CA GLY A 36 -6.27 20.13 23.38
C GLY A 36 -7.11 19.42 24.45
N GLU A 37 -8.03 20.15 25.08
CA GLU A 37 -8.96 19.58 26.06
C GLU A 37 -9.73 18.41 25.41
N LEU A 38 -9.84 17.27 26.10
CA LEU A 38 -10.56 16.08 25.61
C LEU A 38 -11.97 16.42 25.09
N ALA A 39 -12.63 17.40 25.70
CA ALA A 39 -13.92 17.92 25.27
C ALA A 39 -13.87 18.48 23.83
N HIS A 40 -12.80 19.17 23.46
CA HIS A 40 -12.61 19.74 22.13
C HIS A 40 -12.38 18.64 21.07
N VAL A 41 -11.61 17.60 21.40
CA VAL A 41 -11.42 16.45 20.49
C VAL A 41 -12.74 15.72 20.24
N ARG A 42 -13.52 15.49 21.30
CA ARG A 42 -14.86 14.89 21.20
C ARG A 42 -15.83 15.75 20.40
N GLU A 43 -15.77 17.07 20.56
CA GLU A 43 -16.52 18.03 19.75
C GLU A 43 -16.16 17.92 18.27
N LEU A 44 -14.87 17.83 17.93
CA LEU A 44 -14.41 17.68 16.55
C LEU A 44 -14.86 16.35 15.94
N ILE A 45 -14.77 15.24 16.69
CA ILE A 45 -15.30 13.93 16.26
C ILE A 45 -16.79 14.06 15.92
N ARG A 46 -17.59 14.67 16.79
CA ARG A 46 -19.03 14.87 16.56
C ARG A 46 -19.33 15.68 15.29
N ARG A 47 -18.55 16.75 15.05
CA ARG A 47 -18.73 17.59 13.84
C ARG A 47 -18.39 16.84 12.57
N ILE A 48 -17.35 16.01 12.61
CA ILE A 48 -16.96 15.17 11.48
C ILE A 48 -17.97 14.06 11.25
N ASP A 49 -18.58 13.50 12.30
CA ASP A 49 -19.67 12.53 12.18
C ASP A 49 -20.87 13.13 11.43
N ILE A 50 -21.24 14.38 11.71
CA ILE A 50 -22.30 15.08 10.99
C ILE A 50 -21.92 15.24 9.50
N ALA A 51 -20.69 15.68 9.21
CA ALA A 51 -20.22 15.85 7.84
C ALA A 51 -20.16 14.51 7.07
N GLU A 52 -19.69 13.45 7.73
CA GLU A 52 -19.66 12.09 7.19
C GLU A 52 -21.09 11.58 6.93
N GLY A 53 -22.03 11.83 7.85
CA GLY A 53 -23.44 11.48 7.71
C GLY A 53 -24.13 12.19 6.54
N LEU A 54 -23.88 13.49 6.35
CA LEU A 54 -24.38 14.25 5.19
C LEU A 54 -23.79 13.73 3.88
N ALA A 55 -22.48 13.44 3.86
CA ALA A 55 -21.84 12.85 2.69
C ALA A 55 -22.42 11.48 2.35
N ARG A 56 -22.69 10.65 3.37
CA ARG A 56 -23.32 9.34 3.25
C ARG A 56 -24.75 9.44 2.75
N GLY A 57 -25.57 10.33 3.31
CA GLY A 57 -26.96 10.56 2.89
C GLY A 57 -27.06 11.04 1.44
N TYR A 58 -26.16 11.93 1.01
CA TYR A 58 -26.10 12.34 -0.40
C TYR A 58 -25.77 11.15 -1.33
N LEU A 59 -24.82 10.32 -0.92
CA LEU A 59 -24.45 9.13 -1.68
C LEU A 59 -25.57 8.09 -1.69
N ASP A 60 -26.35 7.97 -0.62
CA ASP A 60 -27.48 7.04 -0.53
C ASP A 60 -28.60 7.40 -1.49
N LEU A 61 -28.88 8.69 -1.66
CA LEU A 61 -29.89 9.17 -2.63
C LEU A 61 -29.48 8.93 -4.09
N ARG A 62 -28.18 9.00 -4.40
CA ARG A 62 -27.68 9.00 -5.79
C ARG A 62 -27.06 7.67 -6.23
N TRP A 63 -26.53 6.92 -5.28
CA TRP A 63 -25.93 5.59 -5.44
C TRP A 63 -26.22 4.71 -4.21
N PRO A 64 -27.50 4.32 -4.02
CA PRO A 64 -27.95 3.61 -2.82
C PRO A 64 -27.19 2.31 -2.57
N ALA A 65 -26.82 1.59 -3.63
CA ALA A 65 -26.00 0.38 -3.51
C ALA A 65 -24.62 0.67 -2.88
N THR A 66 -23.90 1.70 -3.34
CA THR A 66 -22.60 2.06 -2.74
C THR A 66 -22.70 2.63 -1.33
N ALA A 67 -23.79 3.31 -0.99
CA ALA A 67 -23.99 3.89 0.33
C ALA A 67 -24.39 2.84 1.38
N ARG A 68 -25.11 1.80 0.97
CA ARG A 68 -25.40 0.61 1.78
C ARG A 68 -24.24 -0.39 1.87
N GLY A 69 -23.12 -0.11 1.20
CA GLY A 69 -21.98 -1.02 1.12
C GLY A 69 -22.24 -2.26 0.26
N GLU A 70 -23.33 -2.26 -0.51
CA GLU A 70 -23.62 -3.32 -1.48
C GLU A 70 -22.56 -3.25 -2.58
N GLN A 71 -21.82 -4.35 -2.76
CA GLN A 71 -20.91 -4.47 -3.89
C GLN A 71 -21.71 -4.39 -5.19
N LEU A 72 -21.50 -3.34 -5.99
CA LEU A 72 -22.19 -3.10 -7.26
C LEU A 72 -22.09 -4.29 -8.24
N HIS A 73 -21.04 -5.10 -8.10
CA HIS A 73 -20.86 -6.35 -8.83
C HIS A 73 -20.36 -7.41 -7.85
N PRO A 74 -20.98 -8.60 -7.79
CA PRO A 74 -20.43 -9.69 -7.00
C PRO A 74 -19.03 -10.03 -7.51
N LEU A 75 -18.11 -10.19 -6.57
CA LEU A 75 -16.75 -10.61 -6.85
C LEU A 75 -16.77 -11.96 -7.59
N GLN A 76 -16.31 -11.95 -8.85
CA GLN A 76 -16.14 -13.22 -9.57
C GLN A 76 -15.01 -14.01 -8.89
N PRO A 77 -15.15 -15.34 -8.71
CA PRO A 77 -14.18 -16.16 -7.99
C PRO A 77 -12.74 -16.09 -8.54
N THR A 78 -12.58 -15.75 -9.82
CA THR A 78 -11.30 -15.70 -10.53
C THR A 78 -10.71 -14.30 -10.66
N THR A 79 -11.41 -13.24 -10.22
CA THR A 79 -10.99 -11.84 -10.41
C THR A 79 -9.62 -11.58 -9.81
N LEU A 80 -9.38 -12.08 -8.58
CA LEU A 80 -8.12 -11.87 -7.88
C LEU A 80 -6.95 -12.55 -8.60
N GLU A 81 -7.08 -13.83 -8.93
CA GLU A 81 -6.05 -14.60 -9.63
C GLU A 81 -5.74 -14.01 -11.00
N THR A 82 -6.77 -13.60 -11.74
CA THR A 82 -6.62 -12.96 -13.06
C THR A 82 -5.88 -11.64 -12.93
N ALA A 83 -6.23 -10.81 -11.94
CA ALA A 83 -5.56 -9.54 -11.69
C ALA A 83 -4.09 -9.74 -11.27
N ILE A 84 -3.82 -10.72 -10.41
CA ILE A 84 -2.45 -11.10 -9.99
C ILE A 84 -1.63 -11.50 -11.22
N ASN A 85 -2.10 -12.46 -12.01
CA ASN A 85 -1.36 -13.00 -13.14
C ASN A 85 -1.11 -11.93 -14.22
N THR A 86 -2.13 -11.10 -14.47
CA THR A 86 -2.04 -10.01 -15.44
C THR A 86 -1.03 -8.97 -14.98
N TRP A 87 -1.07 -8.56 -13.71
CA TRP A 87 -0.09 -7.63 -13.16
C TRP A 87 1.32 -8.22 -13.16
N GLN A 88 1.52 -9.45 -12.68
CA GLN A 88 2.84 -10.10 -12.64
C GLN A 88 3.50 -10.19 -14.01
N THR A 89 2.73 -10.58 -15.03
CA THR A 89 3.22 -10.64 -16.41
C THR A 89 3.66 -9.27 -16.91
N ASN A 90 2.88 -8.23 -16.65
CA ASN A 90 3.20 -6.86 -17.08
C ASN A 90 4.32 -6.23 -16.25
N ALA A 91 4.45 -6.58 -14.97
CA ALA A 91 5.58 -6.20 -14.12
C ALA A 91 6.88 -6.84 -14.64
N ALA A 92 6.90 -8.14 -14.88
CA ALA A 92 8.07 -8.82 -15.43
C ALA A 92 8.48 -8.25 -16.80
N ARG A 93 7.50 -7.98 -17.68
CA ARG A 93 7.73 -7.33 -18.97
C ARG A 93 8.33 -5.94 -18.79
N ALA A 94 7.73 -5.11 -17.95
CA ALA A 94 8.19 -3.74 -17.72
C ALA A 94 9.62 -3.69 -17.19
N LEU A 95 9.95 -4.59 -16.25
CA LEU A 95 11.30 -4.72 -15.70
C LEU A 95 12.33 -5.22 -16.71
N SER A 96 11.89 -5.91 -17.77
CA SER A 96 12.78 -6.46 -18.81
C SER A 96 12.90 -5.55 -20.04
N SER A 97 12.12 -4.47 -20.14
CA SER A 97 12.00 -3.62 -21.33
C SER A 97 12.52 -2.20 -21.08
N SER A 98 13.75 -2.07 -20.57
CA SER A 98 14.36 -0.79 -20.16
C SER A 98 13.49 0.00 -19.17
N PRO A 99 13.33 -0.52 -17.93
CA PRO A 99 12.48 0.12 -16.93
C PRO A 99 13.00 1.50 -16.51
N SER A 100 12.09 2.40 -16.19
CA SER A 100 12.42 3.62 -15.47
C SER A 100 12.43 3.38 -13.95
N LEU A 101 13.05 4.29 -13.18
CA LEU A 101 12.93 4.29 -11.72
C LEU A 101 11.48 4.38 -11.23
N ALA A 102 10.61 5.05 -11.99
CA ALA A 102 9.19 5.14 -11.67
C ALA A 102 8.50 3.77 -11.84
N ASP A 103 8.87 2.98 -12.86
CA ASP A 103 8.39 1.61 -13.03
C ASP A 103 8.85 0.71 -11.88
N LEU A 104 10.13 0.78 -11.49
CA LEU A 104 10.66 0.06 -10.32
C LEU A 104 9.87 0.42 -9.06
N ALA A 105 9.67 1.72 -8.81
CA ALA A 105 8.92 2.21 -7.66
C ALA A 105 7.46 1.72 -7.67
N LEU A 106 6.82 1.67 -8.84
CA LEU A 106 5.45 1.20 -8.98
C LEU A 106 5.33 -0.30 -8.72
N VAL A 107 6.29 -1.11 -9.19
CA VAL A 107 6.32 -2.56 -8.88
C VAL A 107 6.48 -2.77 -7.37
N VAL A 108 7.49 -2.14 -6.75
CA VAL A 108 7.72 -2.24 -5.29
C VAL A 108 6.49 -1.77 -4.50
N ARG A 109 5.87 -0.66 -4.91
CA ARG A 109 4.65 -0.18 -4.28
C ARG A 109 3.50 -1.17 -4.38
N THR A 110 3.33 -1.79 -5.56
CA THR A 110 2.25 -2.77 -5.76
C THR A 110 2.51 -4.05 -4.93
N GLN A 111 3.76 -4.46 -4.76
CA GLN A 111 4.12 -5.56 -3.85
C GLN A 111 3.83 -5.22 -2.38
N LEU A 112 4.09 -3.97 -1.95
CA LEU A 112 3.71 -3.49 -0.62
C LEU A 112 2.19 -3.51 -0.40
N ASP A 113 1.42 -3.06 -1.39
CA ASP A 113 -0.04 -3.13 -1.33
C ASP A 113 -0.51 -4.62 -1.24
N GLY A 114 0.19 -5.54 -1.91
CA GLY A 114 -0.02 -6.99 -1.80
C GLY A 114 0.35 -7.58 -0.43
N ALA A 115 1.40 -7.09 0.23
CA ALA A 115 1.77 -7.51 1.58
C ALA A 115 0.72 -7.10 2.63
N ALA A 116 0.19 -5.88 2.52
CA ALA A 116 -0.91 -5.43 3.37
C ALA A 116 -2.17 -6.28 3.15
N PHE A 117 -2.51 -6.59 1.89
CA PHE A 117 -3.59 -7.51 1.56
C PHE A 117 -3.35 -8.93 2.13
N ALA A 118 -2.12 -9.43 2.03
CA ALA A 118 -1.73 -10.73 2.55
C ALA A 118 -1.89 -10.81 4.07
N SER A 119 -1.57 -9.74 4.80
CA SER A 119 -1.77 -9.65 6.25
C SER A 119 -3.25 -9.75 6.62
N ALA A 120 -4.14 -9.04 5.91
CA ALA A 120 -5.59 -9.13 6.12
C ALA A 120 -6.13 -10.55 5.84
N VAL A 121 -5.75 -11.15 4.71
CA VAL A 121 -6.14 -12.53 4.35
C VAL A 121 -5.58 -13.55 5.35
N GLY A 122 -4.34 -13.38 5.80
CA GLY A 122 -3.72 -14.23 6.82
C GLY A 122 -4.44 -14.17 8.16
N GLY A 123 -4.89 -12.99 8.57
CA GLY A 123 -5.75 -12.80 9.74
C GLY A 123 -7.09 -13.54 9.61
N ALA A 124 -7.77 -13.39 8.48
CA ALA A 124 -9.01 -14.10 8.20
C ALA A 124 -8.84 -15.62 8.12
N ALA A 125 -7.75 -16.10 7.51
CA ALA A 125 -7.42 -17.52 7.43
C ALA A 125 -7.09 -18.12 8.81
N THR A 126 -6.37 -17.39 9.66
CA THR A 126 -6.11 -17.80 11.05
C THR A 126 -7.42 -17.89 11.84
N HIS A 127 -8.31 -16.91 11.68
CA HIS A 127 -9.63 -16.92 12.30
C HIS A 127 -10.51 -18.09 11.80
N ALA A 128 -10.37 -18.48 10.54
CA ALA A 128 -11.05 -19.63 9.95
C ALA A 128 -10.43 -20.99 10.33
N GLY A 129 -9.34 -21.02 11.09
CA GLY A 129 -8.62 -22.25 11.43
C GLY A 129 -7.81 -22.87 10.27
N LEU A 130 -7.62 -22.13 9.17
CA LEU A 130 -6.83 -22.57 8.01
C LEU A 130 -5.32 -22.37 8.22
N LEU A 131 -4.96 -21.44 9.09
CA LEU A 131 -3.60 -21.28 9.60
C LEU A 131 -3.64 -21.50 11.10
N THR A 132 -2.66 -22.24 11.61
CA THR A 132 -2.41 -22.26 13.05
C THR A 132 -2.00 -20.87 13.52
N HIS A 133 -2.20 -20.58 14.81
CA HIS A 133 -1.75 -19.32 15.40
C HIS A 133 -0.25 -19.08 15.15
N LEU A 134 0.57 -20.13 15.22
CA LEU A 134 2.01 -20.01 15.00
C LEU A 134 2.33 -19.63 13.55
N GLU A 135 1.65 -20.24 12.57
CA GLU A 135 1.80 -19.91 11.15
C GLU A 135 1.35 -18.48 10.86
N GLY A 136 0.21 -18.05 11.42
CA GLY A 136 -0.27 -16.68 11.30
C GLY A 136 0.74 -15.65 11.83
N VAL A 137 1.30 -15.88 13.02
CA VAL A 137 2.34 -15.00 13.60
C VAL A 137 3.63 -14.98 12.76
N ARG A 138 4.07 -16.13 12.25
CA ARG A 138 5.25 -16.23 11.38
C ARG A 138 5.06 -15.47 10.08
N MET A 139 3.91 -15.64 9.44
CA MET A 139 3.53 -14.90 8.23
C MET A 139 3.52 -13.39 8.50
N GLN A 140 2.88 -12.94 9.58
CA GLN A 140 2.83 -11.53 9.92
C GLN A 140 4.22 -10.94 10.11
N ARG A 141 5.10 -11.63 10.85
CA ARG A 141 6.48 -11.19 11.06
C ARG A 141 7.24 -11.06 9.74
N ALA A 142 7.12 -12.05 8.85
CA ALA A 142 7.77 -12.02 7.54
C ALA A 142 7.28 -10.84 6.69
N LEU A 143 5.96 -10.59 6.68
CA LEU A 143 5.37 -9.45 5.98
C LEU A 143 5.86 -8.12 6.55
N THR A 144 5.94 -7.97 7.88
CA THR A 144 6.47 -6.74 8.51
C THR A 144 7.94 -6.50 8.14
N THR A 145 8.78 -7.54 8.09
CA THR A 145 10.17 -7.40 7.62
C THR A 145 10.25 -7.01 6.14
N PHE A 146 9.41 -7.62 5.31
CA PHE A 146 9.29 -7.26 3.90
C PHE A 146 8.83 -5.80 3.71
N GLU A 147 7.84 -5.34 4.47
CA GLU A 147 7.34 -3.97 4.43
C GLU A 147 8.42 -2.95 4.79
N GLY A 148 9.22 -3.22 5.82
CA GLY A 148 10.33 -2.34 6.21
C GLY A 148 11.37 -2.19 5.10
N SER A 149 11.90 -3.31 4.61
CA SER A 149 12.93 -3.32 3.55
C SER A 149 12.43 -2.74 2.22
N SER A 150 11.22 -3.12 1.79
CA SER A 150 10.61 -2.61 0.57
C SER A 150 10.18 -1.14 0.69
N GLY A 151 9.79 -0.70 1.89
CA GLY A 151 9.47 0.70 2.18
C GLY A 151 10.69 1.62 2.02
N ASP A 152 11.85 1.20 2.52
CA ASP A 152 13.11 1.93 2.36
C ASP A 152 13.58 1.95 0.91
N LEU A 153 13.45 0.83 0.20
CA LEU A 153 13.70 0.77 -1.24
C LEU A 153 12.79 1.72 -2.02
N LEU A 154 11.47 1.68 -1.76
CA LEU A 154 10.49 2.55 -2.42
C LEU A 154 10.81 4.03 -2.19
N LYS A 155 11.20 4.39 -0.96
CA LYS A 155 11.60 5.77 -0.62
C LYS A 155 12.83 6.20 -1.42
N THR A 156 13.81 5.31 -1.56
CA THR A 156 15.02 5.55 -2.35
C THR A 156 14.69 5.73 -3.83
N LEU A 157 13.92 4.80 -4.42
CA LEU A 157 13.51 4.87 -5.81
C LEU A 157 12.70 6.14 -6.12
N THR A 158 11.78 6.52 -5.22
CA THR A 158 10.98 7.76 -5.35
C THR A 158 11.84 9.01 -5.27
N LEU A 159 12.87 9.01 -4.41
CA LEU A 159 13.82 10.11 -4.32
C LEU A 159 14.64 10.25 -5.62
N LEU A 160 15.09 9.12 -6.18
CA LEU A 160 15.86 9.07 -7.41
C LEU A 160 15.02 9.40 -8.65
N SER A 161 13.74 9.06 -8.68
CA SER A 161 12.82 9.40 -9.79
C SER A 161 12.41 10.88 -9.77
N GLY A 162 12.38 11.49 -8.58
CA GLY A 162 12.02 12.89 -8.40
C GLY A 162 10.55 13.16 -8.74
N ARG A 163 10.30 14.17 -9.58
CA ARG A 163 8.95 14.51 -10.06
C ARG A 163 8.52 13.70 -11.28
N ASP A 164 9.43 12.89 -11.82
CA ASP A 164 9.12 12.03 -12.94
C ASP A 164 8.27 10.85 -12.47
N ARG A 165 7.07 10.74 -13.03
CA ARG A 165 6.07 9.72 -12.71
C ARG A 165 5.51 9.08 -13.98
N THR A 166 6.30 9.09 -15.06
CA THR A 166 5.92 8.36 -16.26
C THR A 166 6.14 6.88 -16.01
N PHE A 167 5.04 6.13 -15.98
CA PHE A 167 5.05 4.68 -15.90
C PHE A 167 4.73 4.10 -17.27
N GLN A 168 5.18 2.88 -17.53
CA GLN A 168 4.65 2.10 -18.63
C GLN A 168 3.13 1.94 -18.44
N ALA A 169 2.33 2.34 -19.44
CA ALA A 169 0.88 2.46 -19.31
C ALA A 169 0.21 1.14 -18.87
N ARG A 170 0.66 0.00 -19.41
CA ARG A 170 0.14 -1.32 -19.05
C ARG A 170 0.49 -1.73 -17.62
N LEU A 171 1.67 -1.35 -17.11
CA LEU A 171 2.03 -1.58 -15.72
C LEU A 171 1.12 -0.77 -14.79
N ALA A 172 0.91 0.52 -15.07
CA ALA A 172 0.02 1.38 -14.29
C ALA A 172 -1.43 0.87 -14.26
N GLU A 173 -1.97 0.49 -15.43
CA GLU A 173 -3.31 -0.05 -15.59
C GLU A 173 -3.50 -1.33 -14.75
N THR A 174 -2.60 -2.31 -14.92
CA THR A 174 -2.72 -3.61 -14.23
C THR A 174 -2.45 -3.50 -12.73
N SER A 175 -1.54 -2.62 -12.29
CA SER A 175 -1.38 -2.28 -10.87
C SER A 175 -2.64 -1.64 -10.27
N ALA A 176 -3.38 -0.85 -11.03
CA ALA A 176 -4.65 -0.28 -10.57
C ALA A 176 -5.74 -1.36 -10.46
N GLN A 177 -5.86 -2.24 -11.46
CA GLN A 177 -6.80 -3.36 -11.44
C GLN A 177 -6.55 -4.30 -10.25
N LEU A 178 -5.29 -4.64 -9.98
CA LEU A 178 -4.92 -5.47 -8.83
C LEU A 178 -5.29 -4.81 -7.50
N ARG A 179 -5.00 -3.51 -7.33
CA ARG A 179 -5.40 -2.76 -6.13
C ARG A 179 -6.91 -2.70 -5.97
N MET A 180 -7.66 -2.61 -7.06
CA MET A 180 -9.13 -2.67 -7.02
C MET A 180 -9.63 -4.04 -6.56
N ALA A 181 -9.03 -5.13 -7.04
CA ALA A 181 -9.34 -6.49 -6.58
C ALA A 181 -9.04 -6.65 -5.08
N TYR A 182 -7.87 -6.17 -4.62
CA TYR A 182 -7.53 -6.19 -3.19
C TYR A 182 -8.55 -5.42 -2.34
N ARG A 183 -8.91 -4.20 -2.75
CA ARG A 183 -9.87 -3.36 -2.02
C ARG A 183 -11.26 -3.98 -1.98
N ALA A 184 -11.71 -4.57 -3.08
CA ALA A 184 -13.03 -5.19 -3.13
C ALA A 184 -13.15 -6.34 -2.13
N ILE A 185 -12.06 -7.07 -1.88
CA ILE A 185 -12.03 -8.16 -0.90
C ILE A 185 -11.81 -7.62 0.51
N ALA A 186 -10.73 -6.86 0.73
CA ALA A 186 -10.22 -6.53 2.06
C ALA A 186 -10.77 -5.25 2.69
N ASN A 187 -11.60 -4.46 1.99
CA ASN A 187 -12.13 -3.21 2.53
C ASN A 187 -13.66 -3.20 2.64
N ASP A 188 -14.15 -2.62 3.74
CA ASP A 188 -15.55 -2.23 3.97
C ASP A 188 -15.62 -0.70 3.91
N GLY A 189 -15.82 -0.18 2.69
CA GLY A 189 -15.75 1.24 2.41
C GLY A 189 -14.35 1.82 2.62
N THR A 190 -14.14 2.46 3.77
CA THR A 190 -12.88 3.15 4.14
C THR A 190 -12.10 2.43 5.23
N SER A 191 -12.65 1.37 5.82
CA SER A 191 -11.98 0.50 6.78
C SER A 191 -11.64 -0.87 6.19
N LEU A 192 -10.76 -1.61 6.86
CA LEU A 192 -10.58 -3.03 6.57
C LEU A 192 -11.86 -3.80 6.88
N ALA A 193 -12.15 -4.79 6.03
CA ALA A 193 -13.24 -5.72 6.20
C ALA A 193 -12.98 -6.64 7.40
N SER A 194 -14.05 -7.09 8.06
CA SER A 194 -13.92 -8.12 9.10
C SER A 194 -13.52 -9.47 8.49
N SER A 195 -12.97 -10.38 9.31
CA SER A 195 -12.68 -11.75 8.88
C SER A 195 -13.92 -12.46 8.32
N ASP A 196 -15.09 -12.19 8.90
CA ASP A 196 -16.37 -12.78 8.47
C ASP A 196 -16.80 -12.21 7.12
N SER A 197 -16.78 -10.88 6.99
CA SER A 197 -17.07 -10.18 5.73
C SER A 197 -16.19 -10.67 4.58
N MET A 198 -14.89 -10.89 4.85
CA MET A 198 -13.97 -11.41 3.82
C MET A 198 -14.32 -12.84 3.41
N ARG A 199 -14.72 -13.71 4.35
CA ARG A 199 -15.12 -15.09 4.05
C ARG A 199 -16.44 -15.19 3.30
N GLU A 200 -17.36 -14.25 3.52
CA GLU A 200 -18.60 -14.15 2.75
C GLU A 200 -18.36 -13.73 1.29
N ARG A 201 -17.31 -12.95 1.05
CA ARG A 201 -16.97 -12.41 -0.27
C ARG A 201 -16.20 -13.37 -1.15
N VAL A 202 -15.32 -14.16 -0.56
CA VAL A 202 -14.38 -15.02 -1.29
C VAL A 202 -14.17 -16.33 -0.57
N ASP A 203 -13.86 -17.37 -1.35
CA ASP A 203 -13.26 -18.58 -0.81
C ASP A 203 -11.89 -18.22 -0.22
N ILE A 204 -11.81 -18.21 1.11
CA ILE A 204 -10.63 -17.79 1.85
C ILE A 204 -9.45 -18.75 1.66
N THR A 205 -9.72 -20.04 1.42
CA THR A 205 -8.68 -21.06 1.15
C THR A 205 -8.03 -20.80 -0.20
N ARG A 206 -8.86 -20.57 -1.22
CA ARG A 206 -8.38 -20.20 -2.56
C ARG A 206 -7.63 -18.88 -2.56
N THR A 207 -8.17 -17.88 -1.86
CA THR A 207 -7.56 -16.55 -1.72
C THR A 207 -6.20 -16.61 -1.03
N LEU A 208 -6.09 -17.35 0.07
CA LEU A 208 -4.84 -17.58 0.77
C LEU A 208 -3.80 -18.24 -0.14
N THR A 209 -4.19 -19.25 -0.91
CA THR A 209 -3.32 -19.93 -1.87
C THR A 209 -2.82 -18.97 -2.95
N ALA A 210 -3.69 -18.12 -3.51
CA ALA A 210 -3.33 -17.13 -4.51
C ALA A 210 -2.35 -16.08 -3.95
N VAL A 211 -2.58 -15.63 -2.70
CA VAL A 211 -1.68 -14.70 -1.99
C VAL A 211 -0.31 -15.34 -1.78
N GLN A 212 -0.24 -16.56 -1.27
CA GLN A 212 1.02 -17.27 -1.05
C GLN A 212 1.82 -17.42 -2.35
N ARG A 213 1.16 -17.82 -3.44
CA ARG A 213 1.79 -17.89 -4.77
C ARG A 213 2.32 -16.54 -5.24
N THR A 214 1.57 -15.47 -4.97
CA THR A 214 1.98 -14.09 -5.32
C THR A 214 3.22 -13.66 -4.54
N LEU A 215 3.28 -13.97 -3.25
CA LEU A 215 4.44 -13.67 -2.41
C LEU A 215 5.69 -14.43 -2.88
N VAL A 216 5.54 -15.70 -3.25
CA VAL A 216 6.64 -16.51 -3.82
C VAL A 216 7.11 -15.92 -5.16
N ALA A 217 6.18 -15.62 -6.07
CA ALA A 217 6.51 -14.96 -7.35
C ALA A 217 7.11 -13.56 -7.16
N GLY A 218 6.83 -12.89 -6.04
CA GLY A 218 7.43 -11.62 -5.67
C GLY A 218 8.95 -11.68 -5.54
N VAL A 219 9.53 -12.85 -5.25
CA VAL A 219 10.99 -13.06 -5.20
C VAL A 219 11.62 -12.93 -6.59
N ASP A 220 10.99 -13.44 -7.64
CA ASP A 220 11.47 -13.27 -9.03
C ASP A 220 11.46 -11.79 -9.43
N LEU A 221 10.38 -11.07 -9.08
CA LEU A 221 10.30 -9.63 -9.31
C LEU A 221 11.38 -8.86 -8.53
N ALA A 222 11.73 -9.30 -7.32
CA ALA A 222 12.80 -8.67 -6.54
C ALA A 222 14.17 -8.81 -7.22
N TRP A 223 14.48 -9.99 -7.77
CA TRP A 223 15.70 -10.19 -8.57
C TRP A 223 15.70 -9.33 -9.83
N ARG A 224 14.57 -9.24 -10.54
CA ARG A 224 14.47 -8.37 -11.71
C ARG A 224 14.62 -6.89 -11.37
N ILE A 225 14.08 -6.42 -10.24
CA ILE A 225 14.30 -5.06 -9.74
C ILE A 225 15.78 -4.84 -9.45
N HIS A 226 16.43 -5.83 -8.83
CA HIS A 226 17.85 -5.77 -8.50
C HIS A 226 18.73 -5.66 -9.75
N ASP A 227 18.46 -6.48 -10.77
CA ASP A 227 19.17 -6.46 -12.06
C ASP A 227 18.93 -5.14 -12.80
N ALA A 228 17.67 -4.71 -12.88
CA ALA A 228 17.30 -3.44 -13.50
C ALA A 228 17.93 -2.23 -12.80
N ALA A 229 18.04 -2.25 -11.48
CA ALA A 229 18.67 -1.18 -10.70
C ALA A 229 20.19 -1.08 -10.94
N ARG A 230 20.82 -2.14 -11.45
CA ARG A 230 22.24 -2.18 -11.80
C ARG A 230 22.53 -1.94 -13.27
N ASP A 231 21.50 -1.80 -14.09
CA ASP A 231 21.67 -1.46 -15.50
C ASP A 231 22.33 -0.07 -15.60
N PRO A 232 23.52 0.04 -16.22
CA PRO A 232 24.21 1.33 -16.40
C PRO A 232 23.40 2.34 -17.21
N SER A 233 22.46 1.86 -18.03
CA SER A 233 21.56 2.72 -18.81
C SER A 233 20.43 3.35 -17.98
N LEU A 234 20.23 2.91 -16.74
CA LEU A 234 19.19 3.43 -15.85
C LEU A 234 19.52 4.87 -15.45
N ARG A 235 18.70 5.81 -15.92
CA ARG A 235 18.88 7.22 -15.62
C ARG A 235 18.24 7.60 -14.29
N VAL A 236 19.00 8.33 -13.48
CA VAL A 236 18.55 8.86 -12.19
C VAL A 236 18.50 10.39 -12.20
N ARG A 237 17.66 11.00 -11.36
CA ARG A 237 17.68 12.47 -11.19
C ARG A 237 18.90 12.88 -10.36
N ALA A 238 19.72 13.78 -10.91
CA ALA A 238 20.92 14.30 -10.25
C ALA A 238 20.67 14.83 -8.83
N GLN A 239 19.54 15.51 -8.59
CA GLN A 239 19.18 15.98 -7.26
C GLN A 239 18.95 14.82 -6.26
N GLY A 240 18.27 13.76 -6.70
CA GLY A 240 18.06 12.56 -5.87
C GLY A 240 19.39 11.88 -5.54
N ALA A 241 20.21 11.66 -6.58
CA ALA A 241 21.55 11.08 -6.43
C ALA A 241 22.43 11.91 -5.50
N HIS A 242 22.48 13.23 -5.68
CA HIS A 242 23.24 14.14 -4.82
C HIS A 242 22.77 14.07 -3.36
N ARG A 243 21.46 13.99 -3.09
CA ARG A 243 20.93 13.86 -1.72
C ARG A 243 21.29 12.53 -1.06
N ILE A 244 21.42 11.47 -1.85
CA ILE A 244 21.90 10.17 -1.34
C ILE A 244 23.41 10.24 -1.09
N ALA A 245 24.20 10.71 -2.05
CA ALA A 245 25.65 10.87 -1.92
C ALA A 245 26.06 11.80 -0.76
N ALA A 246 25.31 12.89 -0.55
CA ALA A 246 25.55 13.82 0.56
C ALA A 246 25.26 13.21 1.94
N ARG A 247 24.45 12.14 2.01
CA ARG A 247 24.19 11.39 3.25
C ARG A 247 25.24 10.31 3.51
N SER A 248 25.93 9.83 2.47
CA SER A 248 26.95 8.78 2.56
C SER A 248 28.38 9.28 2.83
N HIS A 249 28.57 10.55 3.24
CA HIS A 249 29.90 11.16 3.49
C HIS A 249 30.84 11.18 2.28
N GLN A 250 30.32 11.28 1.05
CA GLN A 250 31.17 11.34 -0.15
C GLN A 250 31.27 12.76 -0.76
N PRO A 251 32.41 13.08 -1.39
CA PRO A 251 32.67 14.41 -1.95
C PRO A 251 31.67 14.77 -3.04
N ARG A 252 31.38 16.08 -3.15
CA ARG A 252 30.36 16.63 -4.05
C ARG A 252 30.69 16.27 -5.52
N PRO A 253 29.76 15.64 -6.27
CA PRO A 253 29.98 15.39 -7.69
C PRO A 253 30.04 16.72 -8.45
N SER A 254 31.08 16.88 -9.27
CA SER A 254 31.38 18.10 -10.05
C SER A 254 30.73 18.14 -11.44
N ALA A 255 29.97 17.10 -11.82
CA ALA A 255 29.34 16.96 -13.12
C ALA A 255 27.80 16.93 -13.03
N GLY A 256 27.11 17.39 -14.10
CA GLY A 256 25.65 17.52 -14.16
C GLY A 256 24.87 16.20 -14.25
N TRP A 257 25.56 15.07 -14.45
CA TRP A 257 24.98 13.71 -14.51
C TRP A 257 25.99 12.71 -13.91
N VAL A 258 25.49 11.66 -13.25
CA VAL A 258 26.28 10.58 -12.63
C VAL A 258 25.71 9.25 -13.11
N GLU A 259 26.56 8.34 -13.55
CA GLU A 259 26.16 6.98 -13.95
C GLU A 259 25.85 6.14 -12.71
N ALA A 260 24.80 5.30 -12.78
CA ALA A 260 24.35 4.53 -11.61
C ALA A 260 25.41 3.52 -11.12
N GLY A 261 26.28 3.03 -12.02
CA GLY A 261 27.39 2.13 -11.69
C GLY A 261 28.45 2.76 -10.78
N ASP A 262 28.67 4.07 -10.88
CA ASP A 262 29.67 4.79 -10.07
C ASP A 262 29.29 4.88 -8.59
N LEU A 263 28.00 4.69 -8.29
CA LEU A 263 27.47 4.63 -6.91
C LEU A 263 27.70 3.28 -6.23
N VAL A 264 28.14 2.25 -6.97
CA VAL A 264 28.31 0.87 -6.47
C VAL A 264 29.79 0.57 -6.14
N HIS A 265 30.73 1.44 -6.51
CA HIS A 265 32.17 1.22 -6.35
C HIS A 265 32.89 2.16 -5.36
N ASN A 266 32.15 2.91 -4.53
CA ASN A 266 32.72 3.72 -3.44
C ASN A 266 31.92 3.60 -2.14
#